data_AF-A0A9D7NZ18-F1
#
_entry.id   AF-A0A9D7NZ18-F1
#
_cell.length_a   1.000
_cell.length_b   1.000
_cell.length_c   1.000
_cell.angle_alpha   90.00
_cell.angle_beta   90.00
_cell.angle_gamma   90.00
#
_symmetry.space_group_name_H-M   'P 1'
#
loop_
_entity.id
_entity.type
_entity.pdbx_description
1 polymer ?
#
loop_
_entity_poly.entity_id
_entity_poly.type
_entity_poly.pdbx_seq_one_letter_code
_entity_poly.pdbx_strand_id
1 'polypeptide(L)'
;MHEIICPHCGKAFKIDEAGYAEILKQVRDHEFEKTIHERLQLAEKEKRTAIALAEAKIAGQLQQEAAKKDTEIERLKSSLHAAEAAKQLALKEALGAVEKERDGLANELKQLRHANKAEAQLAEQKLLNELQKAAATKEAQIQELKAKLDAIEVEKTLAITQAVNAVEKERDELKNGLKQVELEKKLAEKALKDKYETQIKDRDDAIERLRDMKARLSTKMVGETLEQHCEIEFEKMRATAFPKAFFEKDNDAKSGSKGDFIFRDTEESGIEVVSIMFEMKNENDGTATKKKNEDFLKELDKDRNEKGCEYAVLVSLLEPDNELYNGGIVDVSHRFPKMYVVRPQFFIPIITLLRNAAQNSLKFKTELALVKAQNVDITSFESELEAFKTAFGRNYDLASRHFQKAVEEIDKSIDHLQKTKDALLGTDRNLRLANDKAQDVTIRKLTRKNPTMAAKFASLKRTENDPLAGDLPTG
;
A
#
# COMPACT_ATOMS: atom_id res chain seq x y z
N MET A 1 20.39 -203.34 172.38
CA MET A 1 21.32 -204.31 171.76
C MET A 1 20.54 -205.09 170.72
N HIS A 2 20.61 -204.73 169.43
CA HIS A 2 20.08 -205.50 168.29
C HIS A 2 21.15 -205.45 167.18
N GLU A 3 21.55 -206.60 166.65
CA GLU A 3 22.55 -206.75 165.58
C GLU A 3 21.87 -206.69 164.21
N ILE A 4 22.46 -205.92 163.27
CA ILE A 4 22.05 -205.90 161.85
C ILE A 4 23.19 -206.49 161.02
N ILE A 5 22.81 -207.38 160.10
CA ILE A 5 23.71 -208.09 159.18
C ILE A 5 23.56 -207.49 157.79
N CYS A 6 24.68 -207.05 157.22
CA CYS A 6 24.75 -206.53 155.85
C CYS A 6 24.36 -207.61 154.82
N PRO A 7 23.42 -207.34 153.89
CA PRO A 7 23.03 -208.29 152.82
C PRO A 7 24.12 -208.54 151.76
N HIS A 8 25.29 -207.89 151.85
CA HIS A 8 26.37 -208.03 150.87
C HIS A 8 27.68 -208.63 151.43
N CYS A 9 27.85 -208.80 152.74
CA CYS A 9 29.13 -209.33 153.26
C CYS A 9 29.12 -210.04 154.62
N GLY A 10 27.96 -210.20 155.27
CA GLY A 10 27.80 -211.15 156.38
C GLY A 10 28.59 -210.90 157.67
N LYS A 11 29.19 -209.72 157.88
CA LYS A 11 29.83 -209.36 159.15
C LYS A 11 29.11 -208.21 159.84
N ALA A 12 29.06 -208.31 161.17
CA ALA A 12 28.26 -207.47 162.05
C ALA A 12 29.07 -206.28 162.57
N PHE A 13 28.51 -205.07 162.48
CA PHE A 13 29.11 -203.85 163.04
C PHE A 13 28.03 -202.88 163.50
N LYS A 14 28.33 -202.13 164.57
CA LYS A 14 27.45 -201.13 165.19
C LYS A 14 27.66 -199.76 164.53
N ILE A 15 26.57 -199.10 164.14
CA ILE A 15 26.58 -197.76 163.53
C ILE A 15 25.67 -196.85 164.36
N ASP A 16 26.19 -195.69 164.75
CA ASP A 16 25.48 -194.64 165.49
C ASP A 16 24.96 -193.53 164.56
N GLU A 17 24.10 -192.69 165.13
CA GLU A 17 23.12 -191.81 164.49
C GLU A 17 23.69 -190.62 163.69
N ALA A 18 25.02 -190.42 163.60
CA ALA A 18 25.59 -189.24 162.95
C ALA A 18 25.68 -189.31 161.40
N GLY A 19 25.78 -190.50 160.80
CA GLY A 19 25.96 -190.65 159.34
C GLY A 19 24.69 -190.51 158.49
N TYR A 20 23.50 -190.61 159.09
CA TYR A 20 22.22 -190.54 158.36
C TYR A 20 21.80 -189.08 158.05
N ALA A 21 22.34 -188.10 158.77
CA ALA A 21 21.95 -186.69 158.62
C ALA A 21 22.59 -185.98 157.41
N GLU A 22 23.72 -186.47 156.91
CA GLU A 22 24.51 -185.76 155.87
C GLU A 22 24.02 -186.07 154.45
N ILE A 23 23.48 -187.27 154.22
CA ILE A 23 22.93 -187.70 152.92
C ILE A 23 21.54 -187.09 152.65
N LEU A 24 20.76 -186.78 153.69
CA LEU A 24 19.42 -186.18 153.57
C LEU A 24 19.44 -184.68 153.23
N LYS A 25 20.55 -183.97 153.44
CA LYS A 25 20.67 -182.53 153.19
C LYS A 25 21.01 -182.20 151.73
N GLN A 26 21.84 -183.02 151.10
CA GLN A 26 22.34 -182.78 149.73
C GLN A 26 21.27 -182.93 148.64
N VAL A 27 20.24 -183.75 148.88
CA VAL A 27 19.14 -183.97 147.92
C VAL A 27 18.10 -182.83 147.98
N ARG A 28 17.96 -182.15 149.12
CA ARG A 28 16.92 -181.12 149.33
C ARG A 28 17.29 -179.75 148.75
N ASP A 29 18.57 -179.38 148.76
CA ASP A 29 19.00 -178.04 148.32
C ASP A 29 19.03 -177.89 146.79
N HIS A 30 19.40 -178.95 146.04
CA HIS A 30 19.46 -178.91 144.56
C HIS A 30 18.07 -178.82 143.92
N GLU A 31 17.05 -179.50 144.46
CA GLU A 31 15.68 -179.40 143.94
C GLU A 31 15.05 -178.01 144.19
N PHE A 32 15.45 -177.32 145.26
CA PHE A 32 14.92 -176.00 145.59
C PHE A 32 15.43 -174.89 144.67
N GLU A 33 16.73 -174.85 144.33
CA GLU A 33 17.29 -173.84 143.42
C GLU A 33 16.67 -173.92 142.02
N LYS A 34 16.44 -175.13 141.51
CA LYS A 34 15.82 -175.36 140.19
C LYS A 34 14.41 -174.75 140.13
N THR A 35 13.64 -174.90 141.21
CA THR A 35 12.28 -174.37 141.32
C THR A 35 12.24 -172.84 141.36
N ILE A 36 13.20 -172.19 142.02
CA ILE A 36 13.33 -170.71 142.04
C ILE A 36 13.68 -170.16 140.66
N HIS A 37 14.58 -170.82 139.93
CA HIS A 37 15.01 -170.37 138.61
C HIS A 37 13.88 -170.43 137.58
N GLU A 38 13.05 -171.49 137.62
CA GLU A 38 11.86 -171.60 136.78
C GLU A 38 10.84 -170.48 137.04
N ARG A 39 10.62 -170.11 138.31
CA ARG A 39 9.74 -168.99 138.67
C ARG A 39 10.26 -167.63 138.20
N LEU A 40 11.57 -167.39 138.32
CA LEU A 40 12.19 -166.15 137.83
C LEU A 40 12.07 -166.02 136.31
N GLN A 41 12.29 -167.11 135.56
CA GLN A 41 12.11 -167.12 134.11
C GLN A 41 10.66 -166.84 133.70
N LEU A 42 9.68 -167.41 134.42
CA LEU A 42 8.27 -167.15 134.17
C LEU A 42 7.93 -165.67 134.41
N ALA A 43 8.37 -165.11 135.55
CA ALA A 43 8.14 -163.71 135.89
C ALA A 43 8.80 -162.73 134.90
N GLU A 44 10.00 -163.04 134.40
CA GLU A 44 10.65 -162.21 133.37
C GLU A 44 9.89 -162.25 132.04
N LYS A 45 9.35 -163.42 131.66
CA LYS A 45 8.52 -163.58 130.47
C LYS A 45 7.19 -162.83 130.60
N GLU A 46 6.56 -162.87 131.76
CA GLU A 46 5.35 -162.08 132.07
C GLU A 46 5.63 -160.57 132.03
N LYS A 47 6.75 -160.11 132.59
CA LYS A 47 7.15 -158.70 132.51
C LYS A 47 7.38 -158.25 131.05
N ARG A 48 8.10 -159.05 130.25
CA ARG A 48 8.34 -158.74 128.82
C ARG A 48 7.05 -158.66 128.02
N THR A 49 6.13 -159.59 128.25
CA THR A 49 4.82 -159.57 127.58
C THR A 49 3.97 -158.38 128.01
N ALA A 50 3.98 -158.00 129.29
CA ALA A 50 3.26 -156.81 129.78
C ALA A 50 3.81 -155.50 129.16
N ILE A 51 5.14 -155.37 129.03
CA ILE A 51 5.76 -154.22 128.36
C ILE A 51 5.38 -154.17 126.88
N ALA A 52 5.47 -155.30 126.17
CA ALA A 52 5.09 -155.37 124.75
C ALA A 52 3.60 -155.01 124.53
N LEU A 53 2.72 -155.41 125.45
CA LEU A 53 1.30 -155.06 125.41
C LEU A 53 1.06 -153.57 125.68
N ALA A 54 1.83 -152.96 126.58
CA ALA A 54 1.79 -151.53 126.85
C ALA A 54 2.31 -150.72 125.65
N GLU A 55 3.44 -151.13 125.05
CA GLU A 55 3.97 -150.53 123.82
C GLU A 55 2.99 -150.64 122.65
N ALA A 56 2.37 -151.80 122.46
CA ALA A 56 1.35 -151.98 121.43
C ALA A 56 0.10 -151.10 121.65
N LYS A 57 -0.34 -150.94 122.91
CA LYS A 57 -1.44 -150.01 123.25
C LYS A 57 -1.07 -148.55 122.98
N ILE A 58 0.14 -148.13 123.35
CA ILE A 58 0.64 -146.78 123.10
C ILE A 58 0.77 -146.55 121.59
N ALA A 59 1.34 -147.49 120.84
CA ALA A 59 1.44 -147.42 119.39
C ALA A 59 0.06 -147.34 118.72
N GLY A 60 -0.91 -148.14 119.20
CA GLY A 60 -2.30 -148.08 118.71
C GLY A 60 -2.98 -146.73 119.02
N GLN A 61 -2.78 -146.16 120.20
CA GLN A 61 -3.29 -144.83 120.56
C GLN A 61 -2.65 -143.72 119.71
N LEU A 62 -1.33 -143.75 119.54
CA LEU A 62 -0.61 -142.81 118.66
C LEU A 62 -1.06 -142.94 117.21
N GLN A 63 -1.30 -144.16 116.72
CA GLN A 63 -1.81 -144.37 115.37
C GLN A 63 -3.24 -143.84 115.20
N GLN A 64 -4.11 -143.98 116.22
CA GLN A 64 -5.44 -143.38 116.20
C GLN A 64 -5.40 -141.85 116.23
N GLU A 65 -4.52 -141.25 117.05
CA GLU A 65 -4.35 -139.80 117.07
C GLU A 65 -3.74 -139.26 115.78
N ALA A 66 -2.77 -139.97 115.20
CA ALA A 66 -2.21 -139.65 113.89
C ALA A 66 -3.29 -139.70 112.81
N ALA A 67 -4.10 -140.76 112.77
CA ALA A 67 -5.20 -140.88 111.82
C ALA A 67 -6.23 -139.75 111.99
N LYS A 68 -6.57 -139.36 113.24
CA LYS A 68 -7.43 -138.19 113.49
C LYS A 68 -6.83 -136.89 112.96
N LYS A 69 -5.53 -136.67 113.22
CA LYS A 69 -4.82 -135.49 112.71
C LYS A 69 -4.74 -135.50 111.19
N ASP A 70 -4.49 -136.64 110.56
CA ASP A 70 -4.47 -136.78 109.09
C ASP A 70 -5.84 -136.49 108.48
N THR A 71 -6.93 -136.98 109.08
CA THR A 71 -8.29 -136.63 108.63
C THR A 71 -8.58 -135.14 108.78
N GLU A 72 -8.11 -134.52 109.86
CA GLU A 72 -8.29 -133.08 110.09
C GLU A 72 -7.42 -132.25 109.12
N ILE A 73 -6.20 -132.71 108.81
CA ILE A 73 -5.33 -132.10 107.80
C ILE A 73 -5.98 -132.16 106.43
N GLU A 74 -6.54 -133.30 106.03
CA GLU A 74 -7.26 -133.42 104.74
C GLU A 74 -8.53 -132.56 104.71
N ARG A 75 -9.25 -132.44 105.83
CA ARG A 75 -10.38 -131.52 105.97
C ARG A 75 -9.95 -130.05 105.84
N LEU A 76 -8.86 -129.66 106.49
CA LEU A 76 -8.33 -128.30 106.41
C LEU A 76 -7.78 -128.00 105.01
N LYS A 77 -7.07 -128.93 104.37
CA LYS A 77 -6.60 -128.79 102.98
C LYS A 77 -7.77 -128.62 102.01
N SER A 78 -8.80 -129.45 102.11
CA SER A 78 -9.99 -129.31 101.25
C SER A 78 -10.73 -128.00 101.50
N SER A 79 -10.86 -127.56 102.75
CA SER A 79 -11.41 -126.23 103.09
C SER A 79 -10.57 -125.09 102.54
N LEU A 80 -9.24 -125.20 102.57
CA LEU A 80 -8.32 -124.18 102.06
C LEU A 80 -8.35 -124.12 100.53
N HIS A 81 -8.38 -125.27 99.85
CA HIS A 81 -8.57 -125.34 98.40
C HIS A 81 -9.93 -124.78 97.97
N ALA A 82 -11.01 -125.07 98.72
CA ALA A 82 -12.33 -124.50 98.45
C ALA A 82 -12.34 -122.97 98.63
N ALA A 83 -11.70 -122.45 99.68
CA ALA A 83 -11.57 -121.02 99.91
C ALA A 83 -10.70 -120.33 98.85
N GLU A 84 -9.62 -120.97 98.41
CA GLU A 84 -8.74 -120.47 97.35
C GLU A 84 -9.44 -120.46 95.98
N ALA A 85 -10.18 -121.53 95.65
CA ALA A 85 -11.00 -121.59 94.45
C ALA A 85 -12.11 -120.52 94.47
N ALA A 86 -12.80 -120.33 95.60
CA ALA A 86 -13.80 -119.28 95.76
C ALA A 86 -13.19 -117.87 95.59
N LYS A 87 -11.99 -117.63 96.15
CA LYS A 87 -11.27 -116.37 95.99
C LYS A 87 -10.84 -116.14 94.53
N GLN A 88 -10.35 -117.17 93.85
CA GLN A 88 -9.99 -117.08 92.43
C GLN A 88 -11.20 -116.81 91.55
N LEU A 89 -12.35 -117.43 91.84
CA LEU A 89 -13.60 -117.18 91.11
C LEU A 89 -14.08 -115.74 91.33
N ALA A 90 -14.12 -115.28 92.59
CA ALA A 90 -14.50 -113.91 92.93
C ALA A 90 -13.56 -112.87 92.28
N LEU A 91 -12.24 -113.13 92.26
CA LEU A 91 -11.28 -112.29 91.55
C LEU A 91 -11.53 -112.28 90.05
N LYS A 92 -11.81 -113.43 89.43
CA LYS A 92 -12.08 -113.54 88.00
C LYS A 92 -13.38 -112.81 87.62
N GLU A 93 -14.42 -112.92 88.44
CA GLU A 93 -15.69 -112.21 88.24
C GLU A 93 -15.52 -110.69 88.38
N ALA A 94 -14.79 -110.24 89.41
CA ALA A 94 -14.49 -108.82 89.61
C ALA A 94 -13.63 -108.26 88.47
N LEU A 95 -12.59 -108.99 88.03
CA LEU A 95 -11.77 -108.59 86.88
C LEU A 95 -12.60 -108.57 85.59
N GLY A 96 -13.46 -109.56 85.37
CA GLY A 96 -14.33 -109.60 84.19
C GLY A 96 -15.35 -108.46 84.15
N ALA A 97 -15.86 -108.00 85.31
CA ALA A 97 -16.71 -106.82 85.39
C ALA A 97 -15.93 -105.54 85.03
N VAL A 98 -14.74 -105.35 85.62
CA VAL A 98 -13.88 -104.19 85.36
C VAL A 98 -13.39 -104.17 83.91
N GLU A 99 -13.05 -105.32 83.32
CA GLU A 99 -12.67 -105.44 81.91
C GLU A 99 -13.81 -105.03 80.98
N LYS A 100 -15.06 -105.45 81.27
CA LYS A 100 -16.23 -105.03 80.50
C LYS A 100 -16.48 -103.53 80.60
N GLU A 101 -16.34 -102.94 81.78
CA GLU A 101 -16.48 -101.49 81.96
C GLU A 101 -15.36 -100.73 81.22
N ARG A 102 -14.12 -101.18 81.32
CA ARG A 102 -12.98 -100.60 80.59
C ARG A 102 -13.21 -100.66 79.08
N ASP A 103 -13.64 -101.80 78.55
CA ASP A 103 -13.85 -102.00 77.12
C ASP A 103 -15.05 -101.18 76.62
N GLY A 104 -16.11 -101.05 77.44
CA GLY A 104 -17.23 -100.14 77.20
C GLY A 104 -16.78 -98.68 77.10
N LEU A 105 -16.06 -98.20 78.12
CA LEU A 105 -15.52 -96.83 78.15
C LEU A 105 -14.54 -96.57 77.01
N ALA A 106 -13.68 -97.54 76.66
CA ALA A 106 -12.74 -97.41 75.55
C ALA A 106 -13.47 -97.25 74.21
N ASN A 107 -14.55 -98.00 74.01
CA ASN A 107 -15.39 -97.87 72.82
C ASN A 107 -16.13 -96.53 72.77
N GLU A 108 -16.70 -96.08 73.89
CA GLU A 108 -17.40 -94.79 73.98
C GLU A 108 -16.44 -93.62 73.72
N LEU A 109 -15.22 -93.67 74.29
CA LEU A 109 -14.18 -92.67 74.07
C LEU A 109 -13.69 -92.67 72.62
N LYS A 110 -13.62 -93.84 71.98
CA LYS A 110 -13.33 -93.95 70.54
C LYS A 110 -14.45 -93.34 69.69
N GLN A 111 -15.71 -93.60 70.02
CA GLN A 111 -16.86 -93.01 69.33
C GLN A 111 -16.89 -91.48 69.48
N LEU A 112 -16.69 -90.96 70.69
CA LEU A 112 -16.59 -89.52 70.95
C LEU A 112 -15.43 -88.87 70.20
N ARG A 113 -14.26 -89.52 70.14
CA ARG A 113 -13.13 -89.03 69.33
C ARG A 113 -13.46 -88.97 67.85
N HIS A 114 -14.14 -89.97 67.31
CA HIS A 114 -14.57 -89.96 65.90
C HIS A 114 -15.62 -88.88 65.65
N ALA A 115 -16.60 -88.72 66.54
CA ALA A 115 -17.63 -87.69 66.45
C ALA A 115 -17.01 -86.28 66.49
N ASN A 116 -16.16 -85.99 67.48
CA ASN A 116 -15.46 -84.70 67.59
C ASN A 116 -14.58 -84.41 66.37
N LYS A 117 -13.88 -85.42 65.83
CA LYS A 117 -13.07 -85.26 64.64
C LYS A 117 -13.92 -84.95 63.40
N ALA A 118 -15.06 -85.64 63.25
CA ALA A 118 -16.00 -85.37 62.16
C ALA A 118 -16.62 -83.97 62.29
N GLU A 119 -16.99 -83.54 63.50
CA GLU A 119 -17.54 -82.21 63.75
C GLU A 119 -16.51 -81.11 63.46
N ALA A 120 -15.26 -81.27 63.90
CA ALA A 120 -14.18 -80.35 63.60
C ALA A 120 -13.92 -80.24 62.09
N GLN A 121 -13.89 -81.36 61.37
CA GLN A 121 -13.73 -81.37 59.91
C GLN A 121 -14.89 -80.67 59.20
N LEU A 122 -16.12 -80.87 59.69
CA LEU A 122 -17.31 -80.27 59.10
C LEU A 122 -17.38 -78.76 59.38
N ALA A 123 -16.93 -78.31 60.55
CA ALA A 123 -16.74 -76.90 60.87
C ALA A 123 -15.66 -76.24 59.98
N GLU A 124 -14.53 -76.92 59.79
CA GLU A 124 -13.45 -76.46 58.91
C GLU A 124 -13.91 -76.35 57.45
N GLN A 125 -14.65 -77.34 56.94
CA GLN A 125 -15.24 -77.30 55.60
C GLN A 125 -16.27 -76.17 55.44
N LYS A 126 -17.11 -75.92 56.45
CA LYS A 126 -18.06 -74.80 56.43
C LYS A 126 -17.33 -73.47 56.36
N LEU A 127 -16.30 -73.28 57.17
CA LEU A 127 -15.49 -72.06 57.18
C LEU A 127 -14.78 -71.87 55.83
N LEU A 128 -14.19 -72.92 55.26
CA LEU A 128 -13.58 -72.89 53.92
C LEU A 128 -14.57 -72.50 52.83
N ASN A 129 -15.79 -73.05 52.86
CA ASN A 129 -16.85 -72.70 51.91
C ASN A 129 -17.32 -71.25 52.08
N GLU A 130 -17.46 -70.76 53.31
CA GLU A 130 -17.82 -69.36 53.57
C GLU A 130 -16.72 -68.41 53.09
N LEU A 131 -15.44 -68.74 53.36
CA LEU A 131 -14.30 -67.98 52.86
C LEU A 131 -14.23 -67.99 51.33
N GLN A 132 -14.45 -69.13 50.68
CA GLN A 132 -14.52 -69.20 49.21
C GLN A 132 -15.67 -68.36 48.65
N LYS A 133 -16.86 -68.41 49.26
CA LYS A 133 -18.00 -67.58 48.85
C LYS A 133 -17.69 -66.09 49.01
N ALA A 134 -17.09 -65.69 50.14
CA ALA A 134 -16.70 -64.30 50.39
C ALA A 134 -15.58 -63.83 49.44
N ALA A 135 -14.63 -64.70 49.09
CA ALA A 135 -13.60 -64.41 48.10
C ALA A 135 -14.20 -64.26 46.70
N ALA A 136 -15.12 -65.14 46.31
CA ALA A 136 -15.79 -65.08 45.01
C ALA A 136 -16.66 -63.83 44.87
N THR A 137 -17.39 -63.41 45.92
CA THR A 137 -18.16 -62.17 45.88
C THR A 137 -17.28 -60.93 45.82
N LYS A 138 -16.17 -60.90 46.58
CA LYS A 138 -15.19 -59.81 46.48
C LYS A 138 -14.53 -59.75 45.10
N GLU A 139 -14.16 -60.89 44.53
CA GLU A 139 -13.57 -60.93 43.18
C GLU A 139 -14.58 -60.43 42.13
N ALA A 140 -15.85 -60.85 42.21
CA ALA A 140 -16.90 -60.35 41.35
C ALA A 140 -17.09 -58.83 41.46
N GLN A 141 -17.08 -58.28 42.69
CA GLN A 141 -17.14 -56.83 42.92
C GLN A 141 -15.91 -56.10 42.36
N ILE A 142 -14.72 -56.68 42.51
CA ILE A 142 -13.48 -56.10 41.95
C ILE A 142 -13.56 -56.06 40.42
N GLN A 143 -14.03 -57.13 39.78
CA GLN A 143 -14.21 -57.18 38.33
C GLN A 143 -15.25 -56.15 37.86
N GLU A 144 -16.38 -56.03 38.58
CA GLU A 144 -17.41 -55.02 38.27
C GLU A 144 -16.87 -53.59 38.41
N LEU A 145 -16.13 -53.30 39.48
CA LEU A 145 -15.52 -51.99 39.71
C LEU A 145 -14.44 -51.67 38.68
N LYS A 146 -13.61 -52.66 38.29
CA LYS A 146 -12.63 -52.50 37.20
C LYS A 146 -13.32 -52.18 35.89
N ALA A 147 -14.36 -52.93 35.50
CA ALA A 147 -15.11 -52.67 34.29
C ALA A 147 -15.75 -51.26 34.28
N LYS A 148 -16.25 -50.79 35.43
CA LYS A 148 -16.77 -49.42 35.57
C LYS A 148 -15.66 -48.37 35.44
N LEU A 149 -14.49 -48.60 36.04
CA LEU A 149 -13.34 -47.70 35.91
C LEU A 149 -12.84 -47.61 34.47
N ASP A 150 -12.68 -48.75 33.81
CA ASP A 150 -12.26 -48.82 32.40
C ASP A 150 -13.28 -48.10 31.50
N ALA A 151 -14.58 -48.29 31.74
CA ALA A 151 -15.64 -47.59 31.00
C ALA A 151 -15.57 -46.07 31.18
N ILE A 152 -15.36 -45.59 32.42
CA ILE A 152 -15.20 -44.16 32.71
C ILE A 152 -13.93 -43.61 32.06
N GLU A 153 -12.84 -44.36 32.05
CA GLU A 153 -11.59 -43.94 31.42
C GLU A 153 -11.74 -43.83 29.90
N VAL A 154 -12.44 -44.78 29.26
CA VAL A 154 -12.80 -44.73 27.84
C VAL A 154 -13.73 -43.56 27.54
N GLU A 155 -14.75 -43.32 28.36
CA GLU A 155 -15.68 -42.18 28.18
C GLU A 155 -14.95 -40.84 28.33
N LYS A 156 -14.06 -40.72 29.33
CA LYS A 156 -13.24 -39.53 29.54
C LYS A 156 -12.26 -39.29 28.39
N THR A 157 -11.57 -40.33 27.92
CA THR A 157 -10.67 -40.21 26.77
C THR A 157 -11.43 -39.83 25.51
N LEU A 158 -12.59 -40.45 25.25
CA LEU A 158 -13.45 -40.07 24.13
C LEU A 158 -13.92 -38.61 24.22
N ALA A 159 -14.38 -38.17 25.40
CA ALA A 159 -14.80 -36.79 25.62
C ALA A 159 -13.65 -35.79 25.40
N ILE A 160 -12.45 -36.10 25.90
CA ILE A 160 -11.26 -35.29 25.67
C ILE A 160 -10.89 -35.28 24.18
N THR A 161 -10.87 -36.43 23.51
CA THR A 161 -10.56 -36.51 22.08
C THR A 161 -11.58 -35.75 21.24
N GLN A 162 -12.87 -35.83 21.55
CA GLN A 162 -13.91 -35.07 20.85
C GLN A 162 -13.75 -33.56 21.07
N ALA A 163 -13.50 -33.12 22.31
CA ALA A 163 -13.27 -31.72 22.61
C ALA A 163 -12.01 -31.18 21.92
N VAL A 164 -10.91 -31.93 21.97
CA VAL A 164 -9.65 -31.57 21.28
C VAL A 164 -9.87 -31.53 19.77
N ASN A 165 -10.51 -32.53 19.17
CA ASN A 165 -10.78 -32.54 17.73
C ASN A 165 -11.65 -31.36 17.27
N ALA A 166 -12.63 -30.94 18.07
CA ALA A 166 -13.44 -29.76 17.76
C ALA A 166 -12.58 -28.49 17.77
N VAL A 167 -11.76 -28.30 18.80
CA VAL A 167 -10.83 -27.16 18.91
C VAL A 167 -9.77 -27.19 17.82
N GLU A 168 -9.25 -28.37 17.45
CA GLU A 168 -8.28 -28.49 16.37
C GLU A 168 -8.87 -28.13 15.01
N LYS A 169 -10.11 -28.54 14.73
CA LYS A 169 -10.82 -28.13 13.50
C LYS A 169 -11.02 -26.61 13.46
N GLU A 170 -11.52 -26.00 14.53
CA GLU A 170 -11.69 -24.54 14.61
C GLU A 170 -10.35 -23.82 14.44
N ARG A 171 -9.28 -24.30 15.11
CA ARG A 171 -7.92 -23.76 14.96
C ARG A 171 -7.45 -23.83 13.52
N ASP A 172 -7.64 -24.97 12.86
CA ASP A 172 -7.15 -25.18 11.49
C ASP A 172 -7.96 -24.38 10.48
N GLU A 173 -9.27 -24.25 10.66
CA GLU A 173 -10.14 -23.36 9.89
C GLU A 173 -9.72 -21.90 10.05
N LEU A 174 -9.53 -21.42 11.28
CA LEU A 174 -9.07 -20.05 11.55
C LEU A 174 -7.66 -19.79 10.99
N LYS A 175 -6.75 -20.75 11.12
CA LYS A 175 -5.38 -20.66 10.59
C LYS A 175 -5.38 -20.60 9.06
N ASN A 176 -6.23 -21.38 8.41
CA ASN A 176 -6.38 -21.35 6.96
C ASN A 176 -7.06 -20.06 6.50
N GLY A 177 -8.10 -19.61 7.19
CA GLY A 177 -8.75 -18.32 6.92
C GLY A 177 -7.79 -17.14 7.07
N LEU A 178 -6.97 -17.10 8.12
CA LEU A 178 -5.93 -16.09 8.31
C LEU A 178 -4.91 -16.08 7.18
N LYS A 179 -4.42 -17.25 6.76
CA LYS A 179 -3.50 -17.37 5.63
C LYS A 179 -4.13 -16.87 4.33
N GLN A 180 -5.41 -17.18 4.10
CA GLN A 180 -6.13 -16.74 2.91
C GLN A 180 -6.29 -15.22 2.88
N VAL A 181 -6.72 -14.62 4.00
CA VAL A 181 -6.83 -13.16 4.14
C VAL A 181 -5.48 -12.47 3.96
N GLU A 182 -4.40 -13.04 4.52
CA GLU A 182 -3.05 -12.48 4.36
C GLU A 182 -2.57 -12.55 2.89
N LEU A 183 -2.88 -13.64 2.18
CA LEU A 183 -2.58 -13.78 0.76
C LEU A 183 -3.40 -12.81 -0.09
N GLU A 184 -4.70 -12.70 0.16
CA GLU A 184 -5.60 -11.75 -0.51
C GLU A 184 -5.14 -10.31 -0.30
N LYS A 185 -4.75 -9.95 0.94
CA LYS A 185 -4.20 -8.62 1.24
C LYS A 185 -2.90 -8.37 0.47
N LYS A 186 -1.97 -9.32 0.44
CA LYS A 186 -0.72 -9.21 -0.33
C LYS A 186 -0.98 -9.05 -1.83
N LEU A 187 -1.93 -9.81 -2.38
CA LEU A 187 -2.33 -9.70 -3.78
C LEU A 187 -2.99 -8.35 -4.07
N ALA A 188 -3.87 -7.87 -3.20
CA ALA A 188 -4.50 -6.56 -3.34
C ALA A 188 -3.49 -5.41 -3.25
N GLU A 189 -2.57 -5.44 -2.29
CA GLU A 189 -1.49 -4.46 -2.17
C GLU A 189 -0.59 -4.45 -3.40
N LYS A 190 -0.22 -5.64 -3.91
CA LYS A 190 0.60 -5.76 -5.12
C LYS A 190 -0.15 -5.23 -6.35
N ALA A 191 -1.42 -5.61 -6.53
CA ALA A 191 -2.25 -5.11 -7.63
C ALA A 191 -2.44 -3.59 -7.56
N LEU A 192 -2.57 -3.01 -6.36
CA LEU A 192 -2.64 -1.55 -6.18
C LEU A 192 -1.31 -0.89 -6.56
N LYS A 193 -0.18 -1.44 -6.09
CA LYS A 193 1.16 -0.95 -6.42
C LYS A 193 1.42 -1.01 -7.92
N ASP A 194 1.15 -2.15 -8.56
CA ASP A 194 1.34 -2.35 -10.00
C ASP A 194 0.46 -1.36 -10.80
N LYS A 195 -0.80 -1.13 -10.37
CA LYS A 195 -1.69 -0.13 -10.98
C LYS A 195 -1.12 1.29 -10.88
N TYR A 196 -0.67 1.71 -9.70
CA TYR A 196 -0.12 3.04 -9.51
C TYR A 196 1.22 3.21 -10.22
N GLU A 197 2.07 2.18 -10.23
CA GLU A 197 3.34 2.21 -10.96
C GLU A 197 3.11 2.34 -12.47
N THR A 198 2.12 1.64 -13.01
CA THR A 198 1.72 1.77 -14.42
C THR A 198 1.19 3.17 -14.71
N GLN A 199 0.29 3.70 -13.86
CA GLN A 199 -0.23 5.06 -14.02
C GLN A 199 0.85 6.13 -13.93
N ILE A 200 1.82 5.97 -13.01
CA ILE A 200 2.95 6.89 -12.89
C ILE A 200 3.81 6.83 -14.15
N LYS A 201 4.17 5.64 -14.63
CA LYS A 201 4.91 5.48 -15.90
C LYS A 201 4.17 6.12 -17.08
N ASP A 202 2.87 5.85 -17.24
CA ASP A 202 2.07 6.45 -18.31
C ASP A 202 2.03 7.98 -18.24
N ARG A 203 1.98 8.54 -17.01
CA ARG A 203 2.03 9.99 -16.79
C ARG A 203 3.41 10.57 -17.05
N ASP A 204 4.47 9.91 -16.61
CA ASP A 204 5.84 10.34 -16.86
C ASP A 204 6.16 10.32 -18.35
N ASP A 205 5.76 9.26 -19.07
CA ASP A 205 5.86 9.18 -20.53
C ASP A 205 5.05 10.29 -21.22
N ALA A 206 3.86 10.61 -20.71
CA ALA A 206 3.06 11.72 -21.23
C ALA A 206 3.73 13.09 -20.97
N ILE A 207 4.33 13.28 -19.79
CA ILE A 207 5.09 14.48 -19.45
C ILE A 207 6.32 14.58 -20.35
N GLU A 208 7.04 13.49 -20.61
CA GLU A 208 8.19 13.46 -21.49
C GLU A 208 7.80 13.80 -22.92
N ARG A 209 6.73 13.20 -23.47
CA ARG A 209 6.19 13.57 -24.78
C ARG A 209 5.80 15.04 -24.86
N LEU A 210 5.14 15.58 -23.83
CA LEU A 210 4.77 16.99 -23.78
C LEU A 210 5.99 17.91 -23.63
N ARG A 211 7.01 17.48 -22.89
CA ARG A 211 8.30 18.20 -22.79
C ARG A 211 9.05 18.19 -24.10
N ASP A 212 9.13 17.06 -24.81
CA ASP A 212 9.75 16.97 -26.13
C ASP A 212 8.95 17.77 -27.16
N MET A 213 7.62 17.70 -27.15
CA MET A 213 6.77 18.52 -28.01
C MET A 213 6.93 20.02 -27.71
N LYS A 214 6.94 20.42 -26.44
CA LYS A 214 7.22 21.80 -26.03
C LYS A 214 8.64 22.21 -26.41
N ALA A 215 9.63 21.33 -26.27
CA ALA A 215 11.01 21.60 -26.65
C ALA A 215 11.15 21.74 -28.16
N ARG A 216 10.48 20.91 -28.98
CA ARG A 216 10.49 21.03 -30.45
C ARG A 216 9.75 22.27 -30.97
N LEU A 217 8.62 22.62 -30.36
CA LEU A 217 7.89 23.86 -30.66
C LEU A 217 8.68 25.09 -30.20
N SER A 218 9.33 25.01 -29.03
CA SER A 218 10.17 26.07 -28.46
C SER A 218 11.47 26.23 -29.23
N THR A 219 12.18 25.16 -29.60
CA THR A 219 13.45 25.24 -30.36
C THR A 219 13.28 25.82 -31.76
N LYS A 220 12.12 25.67 -32.40
CA LYS A 220 11.80 26.42 -33.62
C LYS A 220 11.57 27.92 -33.38
N MET A 221 11.00 28.30 -32.23
CA MET A 221 10.71 29.70 -31.87
C MET A 221 11.84 30.42 -31.14
N VAL A 222 12.80 29.67 -30.56
CA VAL A 222 13.93 30.19 -29.77
C VAL A 222 15.19 30.31 -30.64
N GLY A 223 15.28 29.59 -31.76
CA GLY A 223 16.41 29.66 -32.69
C GLY A 223 16.35 30.82 -33.70
N GLU A 224 15.15 31.35 -33.99
CA GLU A 224 14.92 32.50 -34.87
C GLU A 224 14.50 33.70 -34.02
N THR A 225 14.98 34.92 -34.35
CA THR A 225 14.50 36.11 -33.65
C THR A 225 13.01 36.30 -33.93
N LEU A 226 12.24 36.84 -32.97
CA LEU A 226 10.81 37.13 -33.14
C LEU A 226 10.53 37.93 -34.42
N GLU A 227 11.46 38.83 -34.74
CA GLU A 227 11.53 39.62 -35.96
C GLU A 227 11.61 38.75 -37.23
N GLN A 228 12.56 37.82 -37.27
CA GLN A 228 12.76 36.90 -38.40
C GLN A 228 11.55 35.99 -38.59
N HIS A 229 10.92 35.55 -37.50
CA HIS A 229 9.69 34.75 -37.57
C HIS A 229 8.55 35.52 -38.26
N CYS A 230 8.29 36.76 -37.83
CA CYS A 230 7.22 37.57 -38.42
C CYS A 230 7.51 37.92 -39.89
N GLU A 231 8.77 38.18 -40.23
CA GLU A 231 9.21 38.42 -41.62
C GLU A 231 8.97 37.20 -42.53
N ILE A 232 9.32 36.00 -42.07
CA ILE A 232 9.09 34.75 -42.82
C ILE A 232 7.59 34.48 -42.98
N GLU A 233 6.80 34.64 -41.91
CA GLU A 233 5.34 34.44 -41.98
C GLU A 233 4.67 35.45 -42.92
N PHE A 234 5.16 36.69 -42.96
CA PHE A 234 4.72 37.67 -43.94
C PHE A 234 5.05 37.24 -45.37
N GLU A 235 6.31 36.89 -45.66
CA GLU A 235 6.76 36.55 -47.01
C GLU A 235 6.04 35.30 -47.57
N LYS A 236 5.74 34.31 -46.71
CA LYS A 236 4.91 33.14 -47.08
C LYS A 236 3.52 33.53 -47.58
N MET A 237 2.91 34.54 -46.97
CA MET A 237 1.54 34.97 -47.28
C MET A 237 1.48 36.14 -48.29
N ARG A 238 2.62 36.79 -48.55
CA ARG A 238 2.73 37.98 -49.39
C ARG A 238 2.16 37.77 -50.79
N ALA A 239 2.58 36.72 -51.48
CA ALA A 239 2.14 36.46 -52.86
C ALA A 239 0.63 36.23 -52.99
N THR A 240 -0.01 35.66 -51.97
CA THR A 240 -1.42 35.26 -52.01
C THR A 240 -2.36 36.33 -51.46
N ALA A 241 -1.98 37.00 -50.37
CA ALA A 241 -2.86 37.93 -49.64
C ALA A 241 -2.45 39.41 -49.79
N PHE A 242 -1.17 39.70 -50.00
CA PHE A 242 -0.59 41.05 -49.96
C PHE A 242 0.39 41.32 -51.12
N PRO A 243 -0.03 41.18 -52.39
CA PRO A 243 0.88 41.15 -53.54
C PRO A 243 1.64 42.45 -53.78
N LYS A 244 1.11 43.61 -53.37
CA LYS A 244 1.72 44.95 -53.52
C LYS A 244 2.20 45.53 -52.18
N ALA A 245 2.11 44.76 -51.10
CA ALA A 245 2.51 45.24 -49.80
C ALA A 245 4.01 45.13 -49.57
N PHE A 246 4.49 46.02 -48.72
CA PHE A 246 5.87 46.20 -48.34
C PHE A 246 5.98 46.05 -46.83
N PHE A 247 6.95 45.27 -46.38
CA PHE A 247 7.25 45.06 -44.97
C PHE A 247 8.77 45.03 -44.80
N GLU A 248 9.34 46.11 -44.26
CA GLU A 248 10.78 46.23 -44.08
C GLU A 248 11.13 46.90 -42.74
N LYS A 249 12.38 46.70 -42.31
CA LYS A 249 12.96 47.42 -41.17
C LYS A 249 13.24 48.86 -41.57
N ASP A 250 12.86 49.79 -40.70
CA ASP A 250 13.17 51.21 -40.85
C ASP A 250 14.64 51.48 -40.51
N ASN A 251 15.51 51.43 -41.53
CA ASN A 251 16.94 51.70 -41.39
C ASN A 251 17.23 53.21 -41.50
N ASP A 252 16.73 54.01 -40.57
CA ASP A 252 17.17 55.40 -40.39
C ASP A 252 18.32 55.43 -39.37
N ALA A 253 19.56 55.40 -39.87
CA ALA A 253 20.79 55.22 -39.09
C ALA A 253 21.19 56.42 -38.17
N LYS A 254 20.24 57.10 -37.53
CA LYS A 254 20.48 58.27 -36.66
C LYS A 254 20.12 58.11 -35.19
N SER A 255 19.45 57.05 -34.78
CA SER A 255 19.32 56.68 -33.37
C SER A 255 19.57 55.18 -33.24
N GLY A 256 20.29 54.74 -32.21
CA GLY A 256 20.56 53.32 -31.97
C GLY A 256 19.34 52.51 -31.54
N SER A 257 18.14 52.82 -32.06
CA SER A 257 16.94 52.02 -31.89
C SER A 257 17.05 50.80 -32.80
N LYS A 258 16.95 49.60 -32.19
CA LYS A 258 16.83 48.34 -32.91
C LYS A 258 15.35 47.99 -32.98
N GLY A 259 14.81 47.88 -34.19
CA GLY A 259 13.69 46.97 -34.46
C GLY A 259 12.33 47.57 -34.86
N ASP A 260 12.30 48.74 -35.48
CA ASP A 260 11.04 49.29 -36.01
C ASP A 260 10.76 48.74 -37.41
N PHE A 261 9.60 48.08 -37.58
CA PHE A 261 9.15 47.52 -38.84
C PHE A 261 7.98 48.32 -39.40
N ILE A 262 8.01 48.63 -40.69
CA ILE A 262 6.93 49.37 -41.33
C ILE A 262 6.25 48.46 -42.36
N PHE A 263 4.96 48.28 -42.20
CA PHE A 263 4.09 47.69 -43.20
C PHE A 263 3.37 48.79 -43.98
N ARG A 264 3.41 48.75 -45.32
CA ARG A 264 2.60 49.60 -46.19
C ARG A 264 1.98 48.78 -47.31
N ASP A 265 0.68 48.92 -47.52
CA ASP A 265 -0.02 48.34 -48.67
C ASP A 265 -0.56 49.43 -49.59
N THR A 266 -0.37 49.25 -50.89
CA THR A 266 -0.72 50.23 -51.92
C THR A 266 -1.59 49.59 -53.00
N GLU A 267 -2.55 50.36 -53.51
CA GLU A 267 -3.37 49.95 -54.64
C GLU A 267 -2.65 50.23 -55.98
N GLU A 268 -3.22 49.76 -57.09
CA GLU A 268 -2.73 49.97 -58.46
C GLU A 268 -2.61 51.44 -58.87
N SER A 269 -3.41 52.32 -58.28
CA SER A 269 -3.39 53.76 -58.47
C SER A 269 -2.28 54.48 -57.68
N GLY A 270 -1.48 53.74 -56.89
CA GLY A 270 -0.44 54.30 -56.02
C GLY A 270 -0.95 54.91 -54.72
N ILE A 271 -2.26 54.78 -54.43
CA ILE A 271 -2.87 55.25 -53.18
C ILE A 271 -2.56 54.26 -52.05
N GLU A 272 -2.06 54.77 -50.92
CA GLU A 272 -1.82 53.96 -49.72
C GLU A 272 -3.15 53.50 -49.11
N VAL A 273 -3.34 52.18 -49.09
CA VAL A 273 -4.51 51.53 -48.50
C VAL A 273 -4.39 51.62 -46.98
N VAL A 274 -3.31 51.08 -46.43
CA VAL A 274 -3.02 51.07 -44.99
C VAL A 274 -1.52 51.09 -44.74
N SER A 275 -1.12 51.76 -43.67
CA SER A 275 0.24 51.74 -43.12
C SER A 275 0.21 51.37 -41.63
N ILE A 276 1.12 50.50 -41.21
CA ILE A 276 1.19 49.99 -39.84
C ILE A 276 2.64 50.03 -39.37
N MET A 277 2.88 50.69 -38.24
CA MET A 277 4.13 50.62 -37.51
C MET A 277 4.13 49.41 -36.58
N PHE A 278 5.17 48.59 -36.65
CA PHE A 278 5.34 47.39 -35.84
C PHE A 278 6.57 47.52 -34.95
N GLU A 279 6.39 47.18 -33.68
CA GLU A 279 7.47 46.95 -32.73
C GLU A 279 7.36 45.54 -32.19
N MET A 280 8.49 44.82 -32.12
CA MET A 280 8.52 43.42 -31.70
C MET A 280 9.34 43.26 -30.41
N LYS A 281 8.77 42.59 -29.40
CA LYS A 281 9.45 42.34 -28.11
C LYS A 281 9.45 40.89 -27.72
N ASN A 282 10.64 40.37 -27.45
CA ASN A 282 10.86 39.00 -26.99
C ASN A 282 11.07 38.95 -25.46
N GLU A 283 10.78 37.81 -24.85
CA GLU A 283 10.92 37.60 -23.39
C GLU A 283 12.40 37.63 -22.94
N ASN A 284 13.33 37.27 -23.84
CA ASN A 284 14.76 37.10 -23.54
C ASN A 284 15.60 38.39 -23.62
N ASP A 285 15.02 39.56 -23.86
CA ASP A 285 15.75 40.84 -23.93
C ASP A 285 16.10 41.41 -22.54
N GLY A 286 16.91 40.66 -21.79
CA GLY A 286 18.12 41.15 -21.11
C GLY A 286 18.08 42.29 -20.07
N THR A 287 16.95 42.70 -19.48
CA THR A 287 16.97 43.63 -18.33
C THR A 287 16.50 43.01 -17.02
N ALA A 288 17.21 43.30 -15.93
CA ALA A 288 16.96 42.80 -14.57
C ALA A 288 15.56 43.14 -14.02
N THR A 289 14.84 44.05 -14.67
CA THR A 289 13.41 44.32 -14.48
C THR A 289 12.65 43.82 -15.70
N LYS A 290 11.69 42.90 -15.49
CA LYS A 290 10.73 42.50 -16.53
C LYS A 290 9.91 43.71 -16.94
N LYS A 291 10.13 44.22 -18.15
CA LYS A 291 9.31 45.28 -18.75
C LYS A 291 7.94 44.73 -19.11
N LYS A 292 6.92 45.57 -19.01
CA LYS A 292 5.54 45.24 -19.39
C LYS A 292 5.25 45.74 -20.81
N ASN A 293 4.19 45.23 -21.43
CA ASN A 293 3.75 45.71 -22.74
C ASN A 293 3.46 47.22 -22.75
N GLU A 294 2.94 47.74 -21.63
CA GLU A 294 2.61 49.15 -21.47
C GLU A 294 3.81 50.10 -21.57
N ASP A 295 5.01 49.62 -21.27
CA ASP A 295 6.23 50.44 -21.23
C ASP A 295 6.67 50.88 -22.65
N PHE A 296 6.26 50.16 -23.68
CA PHE A 296 6.66 50.38 -25.08
C PHE A 296 5.65 51.19 -25.89
N LEU A 297 4.39 51.23 -25.45
CA LEU A 297 3.28 51.86 -26.17
C LEU A 297 3.52 53.34 -26.53
N LYS A 298 4.18 54.08 -25.63
CA LYS A 298 4.46 55.50 -25.82
C LYS A 298 5.53 55.76 -26.88
N GLU A 299 6.55 54.90 -26.91
CA GLU A 299 7.64 54.98 -27.89
C GLU A 299 7.11 54.60 -29.27
N LEU A 300 6.38 53.48 -29.37
CA LEU A 300 5.72 53.04 -30.59
C LEU A 300 4.76 54.08 -31.20
N ASP A 301 3.93 54.76 -30.39
CA ASP A 301 3.04 55.80 -30.92
C ASP A 301 3.82 57.02 -31.43
N LYS A 302 4.95 57.34 -30.79
CA LYS A 302 5.84 58.41 -31.26
C LYS A 302 6.42 58.04 -32.63
N ASP A 303 6.93 56.83 -32.80
CA ASP A 303 7.51 56.36 -34.05
C ASP A 303 6.45 56.26 -35.17
N ARG A 304 5.24 55.81 -34.82
CA ARG A 304 4.07 55.83 -35.72
C ARG A 304 3.80 57.24 -36.27
N ASN A 305 3.80 58.25 -35.41
CA ASN A 305 3.54 59.64 -35.80
C ASN A 305 4.69 60.23 -36.64
N GLU A 306 5.94 59.95 -36.28
CA GLU A 306 7.12 60.42 -37.01
C GLU A 306 7.20 59.84 -38.42
N LYS A 307 6.83 58.56 -38.59
CA LYS A 307 6.86 57.85 -39.88
C LYS A 307 5.55 57.93 -40.66
N GLY A 308 4.55 58.64 -40.11
CA GLY A 308 3.26 58.89 -40.76
C GLY A 308 2.42 57.62 -40.98
N CYS A 309 2.55 56.62 -40.10
CA CYS A 309 1.79 55.37 -40.22
C CYS A 309 0.37 55.51 -39.63
N GLU A 310 -0.60 54.87 -40.27
CA GLU A 310 -2.01 54.94 -39.84
C GLU A 310 -2.27 54.19 -38.52
N TYR A 311 -1.63 53.03 -38.32
CA TYR A 311 -1.79 52.18 -37.14
C TYR A 311 -0.45 51.87 -36.46
N ALA A 312 -0.50 51.50 -35.19
CA ALA A 312 0.63 50.95 -34.43
C ALA A 312 0.27 49.57 -33.87
N VAL A 313 1.18 48.61 -33.99
CA VAL A 313 0.96 47.25 -33.48
C VAL A 313 2.21 46.76 -32.75
N LEU A 314 2.07 46.50 -31.45
CA LEU A 314 3.10 45.85 -30.65
C LEU A 314 2.93 44.33 -30.73
N VAL A 315 3.93 43.63 -31.27
CA VAL A 315 3.99 42.16 -31.27
C VAL A 315 4.85 41.72 -30.10
N SER A 316 4.24 41.11 -29.09
CA SER A 316 4.93 40.85 -27.82
C SER A 316 4.80 39.41 -27.32
N LEU A 317 5.93 38.86 -26.86
CA LEU A 317 6.02 37.65 -26.05
C LEU A 317 6.16 37.95 -24.54
N LEU A 318 6.13 39.23 -24.14
CA LEU A 318 6.19 39.64 -22.73
C LEU A 318 4.90 39.30 -21.98
N GLU A 319 4.98 39.18 -20.66
CA GLU A 319 3.84 38.88 -19.79
C GLU A 319 3.08 37.61 -20.25
N PRO A 320 3.73 36.43 -20.33
CA PRO A 320 3.13 35.22 -20.89
C PRO A 320 1.92 34.70 -20.09
N ASP A 321 1.80 35.05 -18.81
CA ASP A 321 0.69 34.65 -17.94
C ASP A 321 -0.48 35.67 -17.92
N ASN A 322 -0.38 36.76 -18.69
CA ASN A 322 -1.41 37.80 -18.70
C ASN A 322 -2.61 37.42 -19.59
N GLU A 323 -3.76 37.15 -18.97
CA GLU A 323 -5.00 36.73 -19.65
C GLU A 323 -5.47 37.72 -20.72
N LEU A 324 -5.28 39.03 -20.52
CA LEU A 324 -5.74 40.06 -21.47
C LEU A 324 -5.04 39.91 -22.82
N TYR A 325 -3.71 39.82 -22.82
CA TYR A 325 -2.90 39.71 -24.04
C TYR A 325 -2.89 38.29 -24.63
N ASN A 326 -3.28 37.29 -23.84
CA ASN A 326 -3.45 35.92 -24.33
C ASN A 326 -4.81 35.68 -25.00
N GLY A 327 -5.79 36.56 -24.77
CA GLY A 327 -7.15 36.45 -25.30
C GLY A 327 -7.29 36.76 -26.79
N GLY A 328 -6.27 37.31 -27.46
CA GLY A 328 -6.32 37.60 -28.89
C GLY A 328 -5.65 38.92 -29.27
N ILE A 329 -6.28 39.63 -30.21
CA ILE A 329 -5.90 41.00 -30.60
C ILE A 329 -6.48 41.95 -29.55
N VAL A 330 -5.61 42.69 -28.84
CA VAL A 330 -6.04 43.65 -27.82
C VAL A 330 -6.01 45.06 -28.38
N ASP A 331 -7.17 45.73 -28.38
CA ASP A 331 -7.29 47.13 -28.73
C ASP A 331 -6.90 48.04 -27.56
N VAL A 332 -5.84 48.82 -27.74
CA VAL A 332 -5.33 49.80 -26.77
C VAL A 332 -5.53 51.24 -27.24
N SER A 333 -6.48 51.44 -28.19
CA SER A 333 -6.86 52.76 -28.73
C SER A 333 -7.33 53.76 -27.68
N HIS A 334 -7.79 53.27 -26.52
CA HIS A 334 -8.16 54.11 -25.37
C HIS A 334 -6.96 54.85 -24.74
N ARG A 335 -5.72 54.38 -24.98
CA ARG A 335 -4.49 55.05 -24.52
C ARG A 335 -3.84 55.85 -25.64
N PHE A 336 -3.64 55.22 -26.80
CA PHE A 336 -3.07 55.85 -27.99
C PHE A 336 -3.90 55.45 -29.20
N PRO A 337 -4.45 56.41 -29.98
CA PRO A 337 -5.38 56.10 -31.07
C PRO A 337 -4.84 55.08 -32.08
N LYS A 338 -5.69 54.16 -32.54
CA LYS A 338 -5.37 53.18 -33.60
C LYS A 338 -4.18 52.27 -33.26
N MET A 339 -4.11 51.84 -32.00
CA MET A 339 -3.01 51.01 -31.52
C MET A 339 -3.49 49.66 -30.97
N TYR A 340 -2.74 48.59 -31.28
CA TYR A 340 -3.06 47.23 -30.87
C TYR A 340 -1.85 46.51 -30.28
N VAL A 341 -2.11 45.56 -29.39
CA VAL A 341 -1.09 44.62 -28.89
C VAL A 341 -1.51 43.21 -29.27
N VAL A 342 -0.59 42.45 -29.85
CA VAL A 342 -0.87 41.09 -30.35
C VAL A 342 0.25 40.13 -29.98
N ARG A 343 -0.13 38.85 -29.86
CA ARG A 343 0.84 37.75 -29.85
C ARG A 343 1.26 37.40 -31.29
N PRO A 344 2.41 36.74 -31.50
CA PRO A 344 2.92 36.43 -32.85
C PRO A 344 1.93 35.63 -33.71
N GLN A 345 1.14 34.72 -33.10
CA GLN A 345 0.11 33.96 -33.83
C GLN A 345 -0.99 34.83 -34.45
N PHE A 346 -1.18 36.06 -33.98
CA PHE A 346 -2.18 37.00 -34.49
C PHE A 346 -1.58 38.07 -35.42
N PHE A 347 -0.28 37.99 -35.75
CA PHE A 347 0.43 38.95 -36.60
C PHE A 347 -0.20 39.11 -38.00
N ILE A 348 -0.39 38.00 -38.74
CA ILE A 348 -1.05 38.06 -40.05
C ILE A 348 -2.55 38.40 -39.94
N PRO A 349 -3.32 37.85 -38.98
CA PRO A 349 -4.71 38.24 -38.75
C PRO A 349 -4.91 39.74 -38.52
N ILE A 350 -4.08 40.42 -37.72
CA ILE A 350 -4.24 41.86 -37.48
C ILE A 350 -3.96 42.68 -38.73
N ILE A 351 -2.92 42.34 -39.51
CA ILE A 351 -2.64 43.01 -40.80
C ILE A 351 -3.85 42.87 -41.74
N THR A 352 -4.40 41.66 -41.84
CA THR A 352 -5.57 41.37 -42.67
C THR A 352 -6.78 42.17 -42.23
N LEU A 353 -7.05 42.23 -40.92
CA LEU A 353 -8.17 42.96 -40.34
C LEU A 353 -8.08 44.46 -40.63
N LEU A 354 -6.92 45.06 -40.35
CA LEU A 354 -6.68 46.49 -40.55
C LEU A 354 -6.75 46.88 -42.03
N ARG A 355 -6.21 46.04 -42.91
CA ARG A 355 -6.32 46.23 -44.36
C ARG A 355 -7.77 46.21 -44.83
N ASN A 356 -8.54 45.20 -44.42
CA ASN A 356 -9.95 45.10 -44.82
C ASN A 356 -10.78 46.27 -44.27
N ALA A 357 -10.49 46.74 -43.05
CA ALA A 357 -11.11 47.95 -42.51
C ALA A 357 -10.75 49.20 -43.35
N ALA A 358 -9.49 49.30 -43.79
CA ALA A 358 -9.02 50.41 -44.61
C ALA A 358 -9.58 50.41 -46.04
N GLN A 359 -9.94 49.25 -46.62
CA GLN A 359 -10.60 49.17 -47.92
C GLN A 359 -11.93 49.92 -47.98
N ASN A 360 -12.69 49.99 -46.89
CA ASN A 360 -13.91 50.79 -46.83
C ASN A 360 -13.61 52.30 -46.91
N SER A 361 -12.52 52.72 -46.28
CA SER A 361 -12.03 54.11 -46.32
C SER A 361 -11.36 54.48 -47.64
N LEU A 362 -10.94 53.48 -48.43
CA LEU A 362 -10.25 53.67 -49.70
C LEU A 362 -11.11 54.43 -50.71
N LYS A 363 -12.41 54.12 -50.80
CA LYS A 363 -13.35 54.86 -51.69
C LYS A 363 -13.29 56.37 -51.44
N PHE A 364 -13.32 56.77 -50.17
CA PHE A 364 -13.23 58.17 -49.78
C PHE A 364 -11.83 58.76 -50.02
N LYS A 365 -10.74 58.00 -49.78
CA LYS A 365 -9.38 58.45 -50.09
C LYS A 365 -9.20 58.68 -51.60
N THR A 366 -9.75 57.81 -52.44
CA THR A 366 -9.70 57.92 -53.92
C THR A 366 -10.54 59.08 -54.43
N GLU A 367 -11.76 59.27 -53.93
CA GLU A 367 -12.58 60.45 -54.24
C GLU A 367 -11.90 61.75 -53.80
N LEU A 368 -11.32 61.80 -52.59
CA LEU A 368 -10.59 62.96 -52.11
C LEU A 368 -9.34 63.25 -52.95
N ALA A 369 -8.60 62.22 -53.37
CA ALA A 369 -7.45 62.37 -54.26
C ALA A 369 -7.88 62.93 -55.62
N LEU A 370 -9.00 62.46 -56.17
CA LEU A 370 -9.57 62.95 -57.42
C LEU A 370 -10.05 64.41 -57.30
N VAL A 371 -10.73 64.76 -56.21
CA VAL A 371 -11.14 66.14 -55.91
C VAL A 371 -9.92 67.05 -55.70
N LYS A 372 -8.88 66.58 -55.00
CA LYS A 372 -7.62 67.32 -54.85
C LYS A 372 -6.94 67.55 -56.19
N ALA A 373 -6.85 66.54 -57.05
CA ALA A 373 -6.30 66.68 -58.39
C ALA A 373 -7.10 67.70 -59.24
N GLN A 374 -8.43 67.65 -59.17
CA GLN A 374 -9.31 68.65 -59.82
C GLN A 374 -9.11 70.06 -59.26
N ASN A 375 -8.96 70.21 -57.94
CA ASN A 375 -8.75 71.50 -57.30
C ASN A 375 -7.35 72.07 -57.55
N VAL A 376 -6.32 71.24 -57.71
CA VAL A 376 -4.99 71.68 -58.14
C VAL A 376 -5.06 72.25 -59.55
N ASP A 377 -5.86 71.67 -60.44
CA ASP A 377 -6.06 72.20 -61.79
C ASP A 377 -6.84 73.53 -61.78
N ILE A 378 -7.89 73.65 -60.94
CA ILE A 378 -8.62 74.92 -60.76
C ILE A 378 -7.72 76.01 -60.16
N THR A 379 -6.90 75.69 -59.16
CA THR A 379 -5.99 76.69 -58.54
C THR A 379 -4.83 77.05 -59.47
N SER A 380 -4.31 76.11 -60.26
CA SER A 380 -3.33 76.41 -61.32
C SER A 380 -3.96 77.29 -62.40
N PHE A 381 -5.18 76.97 -62.82
CA PHE A 381 -5.93 77.78 -63.78
C PHE A 381 -6.28 79.18 -63.24
N GLU A 382 -6.70 79.32 -61.98
CA GLU A 382 -6.94 80.63 -61.36
C GLU A 382 -5.65 81.45 -61.27
N SER A 383 -4.53 80.81 -60.90
CA SER A 383 -3.22 81.45 -60.89
C SER A 383 -2.78 81.88 -62.30
N GLU A 384 -2.97 81.03 -63.31
CA GLU A 384 -2.66 81.33 -64.71
C GLU A 384 -3.60 82.41 -65.29
N LEU A 385 -4.88 82.40 -64.91
CA LEU A 385 -5.87 83.37 -65.34
C LEU A 385 -5.62 84.73 -64.70
N GLU A 386 -5.18 84.80 -63.44
CA GLU A 386 -4.73 86.06 -62.87
C GLU A 386 -3.38 86.54 -63.40
N ALA A 387 -2.45 85.62 -63.71
CA ALA A 387 -1.24 85.98 -64.43
C ALA A 387 -1.57 86.54 -65.82
N PHE A 388 -2.52 85.94 -66.55
CA PHE A 388 -3.02 86.42 -67.83
C PHE A 388 -3.71 87.77 -67.71
N LYS A 389 -4.66 87.96 -66.78
CA LYS A 389 -5.32 89.25 -66.55
C LYS A 389 -4.32 90.35 -66.22
N THR A 390 -3.32 90.06 -65.39
CA THR A 390 -2.27 91.01 -65.03
C THR A 390 -1.42 91.37 -66.25
N ALA A 391 -1.00 90.38 -67.04
CA ALA A 391 -0.22 90.59 -68.26
C ALA A 391 -1.02 91.34 -69.34
N PHE A 392 -2.27 90.95 -69.55
CA PHE A 392 -3.20 91.60 -70.48
C PHE A 392 -3.49 93.04 -70.06
N GLY A 393 -3.76 93.28 -68.77
CA GLY A 393 -3.96 94.63 -68.23
C GLY A 393 -2.74 95.52 -68.45
N ARG A 394 -1.52 95.01 -68.19
CA ARG A 394 -0.28 95.74 -68.48
C ARG A 394 -0.12 96.04 -69.97
N ASN A 395 -0.37 95.07 -70.85
CA ASN A 395 -0.24 95.26 -72.29
C ASN A 395 -1.30 96.23 -72.84
N TYR A 396 -2.54 96.15 -72.35
CA TYR A 396 -3.61 97.07 -72.70
C TYR A 396 -3.30 98.50 -72.23
N ASP A 397 -2.84 98.69 -71.00
CA ASP A 397 -2.41 100.00 -70.49
C ASP A 397 -1.22 100.57 -71.27
N LEU A 398 -0.26 99.71 -71.67
CA LEU A 398 0.88 100.13 -72.47
C LEU A 398 0.41 100.55 -73.87
N ALA A 399 -0.42 99.73 -74.52
CA ALA A 399 -1.00 100.01 -75.83
C ALA A 399 -1.86 101.27 -75.79
N SER A 400 -2.71 101.45 -74.78
CA SER A 400 -3.53 102.65 -74.58
C SER A 400 -2.65 103.89 -74.43
N ARG A 401 -1.58 103.82 -73.61
CA ARG A 401 -0.62 104.93 -73.49
C ARG A 401 0.10 105.25 -74.80
N HIS A 402 0.50 104.23 -75.57
CA HIS A 402 1.11 104.43 -76.88
C HIS A 402 0.13 105.02 -77.89
N PHE A 403 -1.12 104.56 -77.91
CA PHE A 403 -2.18 105.13 -78.73
C PHE A 403 -2.42 106.60 -78.37
N GLN A 404 -2.51 106.92 -77.08
CA GLN A 404 -2.74 108.28 -76.62
C GLN A 404 -1.59 109.22 -76.95
N LYS A 405 -0.34 108.76 -76.79
CA LYS A 405 0.84 109.49 -77.27
C LYS A 405 0.85 109.67 -78.79
N ALA A 406 0.46 108.65 -79.55
CA ALA A 406 0.37 108.76 -81.01
C ALA A 406 -0.68 109.80 -81.42
N VAL A 407 -1.83 109.84 -80.74
CA VAL A 407 -2.85 110.88 -80.94
C VAL A 407 -2.30 112.27 -80.59
N GLU A 408 -1.60 112.43 -79.46
CA GLU A 408 -0.95 113.69 -79.11
C GLU A 408 0.09 114.15 -80.15
N GLU A 409 0.89 113.24 -80.72
CA GLU A 409 1.85 113.57 -81.78
C GLU A 409 1.16 113.90 -83.12
N ILE A 410 0.02 113.27 -83.42
CA ILE A 410 -0.82 113.64 -84.57
C ILE A 410 -1.35 115.07 -84.37
N ASP A 411 -1.85 115.41 -83.19
CA ASP A 411 -2.36 116.75 -82.89
C ASP A 411 -1.25 117.82 -83.01
N LYS A 412 -0.04 117.54 -82.51
CA LYS A 412 1.13 118.42 -82.72
C LYS A 412 1.48 118.58 -84.20
N SER A 413 1.40 117.49 -84.97
CA SER A 413 1.66 117.53 -86.42
C SER A 413 0.61 118.37 -87.15
N ILE A 414 -0.66 118.27 -86.75
CA ILE A 414 -1.75 119.11 -87.27
C ILE A 414 -1.49 120.60 -86.93
N ASP A 415 -1.09 120.92 -85.70
CA ASP A 415 -0.73 122.29 -85.30
C ASP A 415 0.46 122.83 -86.14
N HIS A 416 1.49 122.01 -86.38
CA HIS A 416 2.58 122.36 -87.28
C HIS A 416 2.12 122.59 -88.72
N LEU A 417 1.22 121.76 -89.26
CA LEU A 417 0.65 121.95 -90.59
C LEU A 417 -0.23 123.21 -90.66
N GLN A 418 -0.98 123.54 -89.61
CA GLN A 418 -1.75 124.79 -89.51
C GLN A 418 -0.82 126.01 -89.51
N LYS A 419 0.24 126.01 -88.70
CA LYS A 419 1.27 127.07 -88.72
C LYS A 419 1.91 127.23 -90.10
N THR A 420 2.19 126.11 -90.77
CA THR A 420 2.78 126.12 -92.13
C THR A 420 1.80 126.70 -93.15
N LYS A 421 0.51 126.32 -93.06
CA LYS A 421 -0.56 126.89 -93.87
C LYS A 421 -0.69 128.40 -93.63
N ASP A 422 -0.66 128.85 -92.39
CA ASP A 422 -0.76 130.28 -92.06
C ASP A 422 0.44 131.08 -92.57
N ALA A 423 1.65 130.51 -92.49
CA ALA A 423 2.85 131.11 -93.07
C ALA A 423 2.75 131.24 -94.60
N LEU A 424 2.22 130.21 -95.29
CA LEU A 424 1.98 130.25 -96.74
C LEU A 424 0.92 131.29 -97.12
N LEU A 425 -0.20 131.37 -96.38
CA LEU A 425 -1.21 132.42 -96.57
C LEU A 425 -0.65 133.82 -96.28
N GLY A 426 0.26 133.94 -95.31
CA GLY A 426 1.02 135.16 -95.06
C GLY A 426 1.95 135.53 -96.23
N THR A 427 2.57 134.53 -96.85
CA THR A 427 3.43 134.72 -98.03
C THR A 427 2.61 135.12 -99.24
N ASP A 428 1.45 134.51 -99.46
CA ASP A 428 0.50 134.91 -100.51
C ASP A 428 0.03 136.36 -100.33
N ARG A 429 -0.33 136.76 -99.09
CA ARG A 429 -0.63 138.17 -98.78
C ARG A 429 0.53 139.10 -99.11
N ASN A 430 1.77 138.71 -98.80
CA ASN A 430 2.96 139.51 -99.11
C ASN A 430 3.23 139.58 -100.61
N LEU A 431 3.05 138.49 -101.36
CA LEU A 431 3.17 138.48 -102.83
C LEU A 431 2.10 139.36 -103.47
N ARG A 432 0.88 139.34 -102.94
CA ARG A 432 -0.21 140.21 -103.40
C ARG A 432 0.10 141.68 -103.14
N LEU A 433 0.58 142.02 -101.94
CA LEU A 433 1.07 143.38 -101.63
C LEU A 433 2.25 143.81 -102.51
N ALA A 434 3.16 142.90 -102.84
CA ALA A 434 4.28 143.17 -103.75
C ALA A 434 3.79 143.40 -105.18
N ASN A 435 2.81 142.62 -105.66
CA ASN A 435 2.20 142.78 -106.97
C ASN A 435 1.41 144.10 -107.07
N ASP A 436 0.64 144.45 -106.04
CA ASP A 436 -0.08 145.72 -105.97
C ASP A 436 0.90 146.91 -105.99
N LYS A 437 2.04 146.81 -105.29
CA LYS A 437 3.13 147.80 -105.34
C LYS A 437 3.81 147.87 -106.71
N ALA A 438 3.94 146.75 -107.43
CA ALA A 438 4.52 146.70 -108.77
C ALA A 438 3.60 147.32 -109.84
N GLN A 439 2.27 147.14 -109.70
CA GLN A 439 1.29 147.76 -110.61
C GLN A 439 1.08 149.26 -110.38
N ASP A 440 1.34 149.79 -109.17
CA ASP A 440 1.24 151.23 -108.87
C ASP A 440 2.44 152.09 -109.36
N VAL A 441 3.31 151.51 -110.20
CA VAL A 441 4.46 152.20 -110.83
C VAL A 441 4.05 152.78 -112.19
N THR A 442 3.42 153.96 -112.19
CA THR A 442 3.14 154.73 -113.41
C THR A 442 4.28 155.66 -113.79
N ILE A 443 4.48 155.91 -115.10
CA ILE A 443 5.57 156.71 -115.70
C ILE A 443 5.73 158.09 -115.03
N ARG A 444 4.65 158.67 -114.47
CA ARG A 444 4.68 159.92 -113.68
C ARG A 444 5.52 159.84 -112.40
N LYS A 445 5.58 158.69 -111.72
CA LYS A 445 6.44 158.49 -110.53
C LYS A 445 7.89 158.21 -110.91
N LEU A 446 8.14 157.58 -112.07
CA LEU A 446 9.48 157.25 -112.58
C LEU A 446 10.28 158.46 -113.11
N THR A 447 9.63 159.52 -113.59
CA THR A 447 10.31 160.71 -114.14
C THR A 447 10.43 161.88 -113.15
N ARG A 448 9.90 161.75 -111.92
CA ARG A 448 9.82 162.82 -110.90
C ARG A 448 11.18 163.41 -110.45
N LYS A 449 12.30 162.72 -110.69
CA LYS A 449 13.66 163.17 -110.33
C LYS A 449 14.61 163.35 -111.53
N ASN A 450 14.10 163.29 -112.77
CA ASN A 450 14.93 163.42 -113.98
C ASN A 450 14.38 164.50 -114.94
N PRO A 451 14.77 165.79 -114.75
CA PRO A 451 14.22 166.91 -115.50
C PRO A 451 14.53 166.85 -117.01
N THR A 452 15.63 166.21 -117.43
CA THR A 452 16.02 166.04 -118.83
C THR A 452 15.12 165.06 -119.58
N MET A 453 14.67 163.99 -118.92
CA MET A 453 13.73 163.01 -119.49
C MET A 453 12.29 163.52 -119.48
N ALA A 454 11.88 164.27 -118.46
CA ALA A 454 10.58 164.96 -118.45
C ALA A 454 10.47 165.96 -119.62
N ALA A 455 11.56 166.67 -119.96
CA ALA A 455 11.61 167.57 -121.12
C ALA A 455 11.55 166.84 -122.46
N LYS A 456 12.25 165.69 -122.61
CA LYS A 456 12.21 164.86 -123.85
C LYS A 456 10.83 164.24 -124.12
N PHE A 457 10.11 163.82 -123.08
CA PHE A 457 8.73 163.34 -123.22
C PHE A 457 7.72 164.49 -123.44
N ALA A 458 8.02 165.71 -122.97
CA ALA A 458 7.22 166.90 -123.26
C ALA A 458 7.45 167.43 -124.70
N SER A 459 8.67 167.32 -125.25
CA SER A 459 8.97 167.67 -126.65
C SER A 459 8.38 166.68 -127.66
N LEU A 460 8.21 165.41 -127.28
CA LEU A 460 7.49 164.41 -128.09
C LEU A 460 5.97 164.69 -128.17
N LYS A 461 5.41 165.53 -127.29
CA LYS A 461 3.98 165.89 -127.29
C LYS A 461 3.59 167.09 -128.15
N ARG A 462 4.53 167.75 -128.84
CA ARG A 462 4.23 168.95 -129.67
C ARG A 462 4.24 168.74 -131.19
N THR A 463 4.44 167.53 -131.70
CA THR A 463 4.46 167.26 -133.15
C THR A 463 3.69 166.00 -133.55
N GLU A 464 2.49 165.80 -132.98
CA GLU A 464 1.47 164.92 -133.56
C GLU A 464 0.11 165.63 -133.48
N ASN A 465 -0.09 166.55 -134.43
CA ASN A 465 -1.37 167.09 -134.90
C ASN A 465 -1.14 167.69 -136.32
N ASP A 466 -1.04 166.85 -137.37
CA ASP A 466 -1.34 167.11 -138.80
C ASP A 466 -1.19 165.80 -139.65
N PRO A 467 -1.74 165.62 -140.88
CA PRO A 467 -2.73 164.54 -141.19
C PRO A 467 -2.34 163.52 -142.30
N LEU A 468 -3.01 162.35 -142.38
CA LEU A 468 -3.51 161.64 -143.60
C LEU A 468 -4.04 160.18 -143.35
N ALA A 469 -5.33 159.96 -143.64
CA ALA A 469 -6.11 158.76 -144.09
C ALA A 469 -5.79 157.32 -143.56
N GLY A 470 -6.69 156.47 -143.03
CA GLY A 470 -8.13 156.54 -142.73
C GLY A 470 -8.92 155.35 -143.34
N ASP A 471 -9.09 154.21 -142.63
CA ASP A 471 -10.15 153.21 -142.90
C ASP A 471 -10.37 152.17 -141.76
N LEU A 472 -11.63 151.76 -141.63
CA LEU A 472 -12.35 150.91 -140.62
C LEU A 472 -12.71 149.52 -141.22
N PRO A 473 -13.63 148.70 -140.66
CA PRO A 473 -13.84 148.20 -139.28
C PRO A 473 -13.97 146.65 -139.23
N THR A 474 -13.62 146.03 -138.10
CA THR A 474 -14.12 144.71 -137.62
C THR A 474 -13.78 144.65 -136.13
N GLY A 475 -14.55 144.12 -135.19
CA GLY A 475 -15.84 143.44 -135.12
C GLY A 475 -15.94 142.93 -133.69
#